data_AF-A0A2N7RMH8-F1
#
_entry.id   AF-A0A2N7RMH8-F1
#
_cell.length_a   1.000
_cell.length_b   1.000
_cell.length_c   1.000
_cell.angle_alpha   90.00
_cell.angle_beta   90.00
_cell.angle_gamma   90.00
#
_symmetry.space_group_name_H-M   'P 1'
#
loop_
_entity.id
_entity.type
_entity.pdbx_description
1 polymer ?
#
loop_
_entity_poly.entity_id
_entity_poly.type
_entity_poly.pdbx_seq_one_letter_code
_entity_poly.pdbx_strand_id
1 'polypeptide(L)'
;MTYYTQYRHLALDGAKPAPTAQQIADIETLLEAPLPSAFLAFLQVANGAYFDYTCDVPDGEGGVEKMGFNTFFSAEDGDFCDETLVGEIRAARQHMAMPVQILPFARDGGNSMVFLDLTPEGGGRVVSFVQELPGWTARRAHGFIALAPSFDAWLDSLYIDRDTVLDELEHSVSQPSHLEAMAEWLDIGMPAWRRDAGITALFALKQVELYANEQD
;
A
#
# COMPACT_ATOMS: atom_id res chain seq x y z
N MET A 1 -22.71 -6.70 -3.31
CA MET A 1 -21.86 -5.63 -3.85
C MET A 1 -20.44 -6.00 -3.48
N THR A 2 -19.45 -5.69 -4.33
CA THR A 2 -18.04 -5.96 -4.04
C THR A 2 -17.40 -4.60 -3.87
N TYR A 3 -16.83 -4.34 -2.69
CA TYR A 3 -16.21 -3.07 -2.36
C TYR A 3 -14.76 -3.00 -2.85
N TYR A 4 -14.09 -4.15 -3.00
CA TYR A 4 -12.66 -4.20 -3.31
C TYR A 4 -12.34 -4.99 -4.56
N THR A 5 -11.30 -4.53 -5.26
CA THR A 5 -10.58 -5.38 -6.21
C THR A 5 -9.66 -6.30 -5.41
N GLN A 6 -9.82 -7.61 -5.57
CA GLN A 6 -8.96 -8.59 -4.91
C GLN A 6 -7.74 -8.93 -5.78
N TYR A 7 -6.54 -8.84 -5.21
CA TYR A 7 -5.31 -9.38 -5.79
C TYR A 7 -4.52 -10.14 -4.71
N ARG A 8 -4.28 -11.44 -4.90
CA ARG A 8 -3.76 -12.32 -3.84
C ARG A 8 -4.67 -12.27 -2.60
N HIS A 9 -4.11 -12.00 -1.42
CA HIS A 9 -4.81 -11.76 -0.15
C HIS A 9 -5.06 -10.27 0.11
N LEU A 10 -4.88 -9.39 -0.88
CA LEU A 10 -5.06 -7.95 -0.72
C LEU A 10 -6.44 -7.53 -1.24
N ALA A 11 -7.13 -6.71 -0.44
CA ALA A 11 -8.31 -5.96 -0.85
C ALA A 11 -7.90 -4.53 -1.18
N LEU A 12 -8.15 -4.11 -2.42
CA LEU A 12 -7.67 -2.86 -2.99
C LEU A 12 -8.86 -1.98 -3.37
N ASP A 13 -8.93 -0.78 -2.81
CA ASP A 13 -10.00 0.20 -3.06
C ASP A 13 -9.63 1.14 -4.20
N GLY A 14 -10.63 1.49 -5.01
CA GLY A 14 -10.49 2.47 -6.08
C GLY A 14 -9.53 2.05 -7.21
N ALA A 15 -9.29 0.75 -7.38
CA ALA A 15 -8.42 0.24 -8.44
C ALA A 15 -8.90 0.71 -9.83
N LYS A 16 -8.02 1.37 -10.58
CA LYS A 16 -8.33 1.87 -11.91
C LYS A 16 -8.24 0.75 -12.96
N PRO A 17 -8.79 0.95 -14.17
CA PRO A 17 -8.63 -0.01 -15.26
C PRO A 17 -7.16 -0.28 -15.59
N ALA A 18 -6.89 -1.49 -16.11
CA ALA A 18 -5.56 -1.91 -16.53
C ALA A 18 -4.88 -0.88 -17.46
N PRO A 19 -3.57 -0.65 -17.30
CA PRO A 19 -2.87 0.32 -18.13
C PRO A 19 -2.80 -0.12 -19.59
N THR A 20 -2.82 0.87 -20.48
CA THR A 20 -2.57 0.67 -21.89
C THR A 20 -1.10 0.32 -22.16
N ALA A 21 -0.83 -0.28 -23.33
CA ALA A 21 0.55 -0.54 -23.74
C ALA A 21 1.41 0.73 -23.84
N GLN A 22 0.80 1.88 -24.18
CA GLN A 22 1.51 3.16 -24.25
C GLN A 22 1.93 3.63 -22.85
N GLN A 23 1.04 3.57 -21.88
CA GLN A 23 1.34 3.95 -20.49
C GLN A 23 2.48 3.10 -19.91
N ILE A 24 2.46 1.78 -20.16
CA ILE A 24 3.57 0.91 -19.78
C ILE A 24 4.87 1.32 -20.48
N ALA A 25 4.82 1.57 -21.79
CA ALA A 25 6.00 1.97 -22.55
C ALA A 25 6.58 3.31 -22.08
N ASP A 26 5.75 4.26 -21.65
CA ASP A 26 6.19 5.56 -21.13
C ASP A 26 6.93 5.40 -19.79
N ILE A 27 6.43 4.52 -18.91
CA ILE A 27 7.10 4.16 -17.65
C ILE A 27 8.45 3.49 -17.91
N GLU A 28 8.48 2.46 -18.77
CA GLU A 28 9.71 1.72 -19.11
C GLU A 28 10.74 2.62 -19.81
N THR A 29 10.29 3.55 -20.65
CA THR A 29 11.15 4.55 -21.30
C THR A 29 11.79 5.46 -20.27
N LEU A 30 11.02 5.92 -19.27
CA LEU A 30 11.59 6.72 -18.21
C LEU A 30 12.61 5.91 -17.41
N LEU A 31 12.32 4.66 -17.05
CA LEU A 31 13.18 3.79 -16.23
C LEU A 31 14.39 3.22 -16.97
N GLU A 32 14.47 3.34 -18.30
CA GLU A 32 15.45 2.67 -19.15
C GLU A 32 15.58 1.16 -18.82
N ALA A 33 14.46 0.55 -18.43
CA ALA A 33 14.37 -0.83 -18.00
C ALA A 33 12.93 -1.35 -18.16
N PRO A 34 12.75 -2.64 -18.48
CA PRO A 34 11.43 -3.24 -18.50
C PRO A 34 10.87 -3.37 -17.08
N LEU A 35 9.54 -3.27 -16.94
CA LEU A 35 8.88 -3.54 -15.67
C LEU A 35 8.92 -5.05 -15.37
N PRO A 36 9.13 -5.45 -14.09
CA PRO A 36 9.04 -6.84 -13.70
C PRO A 36 7.67 -7.45 -14.03
N SER A 37 7.64 -8.70 -14.48
CA SER A 37 6.39 -9.38 -14.85
C SER A 37 5.36 -9.43 -13.71
N ALA A 38 5.81 -9.60 -12.47
CA ALA A 38 4.97 -9.56 -11.28
C ALA A 38 4.31 -8.19 -11.08
N PHE A 39 5.06 -7.11 -11.29
CA PHE A 39 4.55 -5.75 -11.18
C PHE A 39 3.55 -5.43 -12.30
N LEU A 40 3.84 -5.86 -13.53
CA LEU A 40 2.90 -5.76 -14.65
C LEU A 40 1.60 -6.53 -14.36
N ALA A 41 1.71 -7.77 -13.87
CA ALA A 41 0.53 -8.58 -13.53
C ALA A 41 -0.34 -7.92 -12.45
N PHE A 42 0.27 -7.24 -11.48
CA PHE A 42 -0.44 -6.44 -10.50
C PHE A 42 -1.15 -5.25 -11.14
N LEU A 43 -0.46 -4.44 -11.96
CA LEU A 43 -1.08 -3.29 -12.63
C LEU A 43 -2.24 -3.66 -13.55
N GLN A 44 -2.23 -4.87 -14.13
CA GLN A 44 -3.36 -5.37 -14.93
C GLN A 44 -4.63 -5.63 -14.11
N VAL A 45 -4.51 -5.79 -12.79
CA VAL A 45 -5.64 -6.00 -11.88
C VAL A 45 -5.93 -4.75 -11.07
N ALA A 46 -4.90 -4.08 -10.57
CA ALA A 46 -4.98 -2.91 -9.71
C ALA A 46 -4.04 -1.80 -10.18
N ASN A 47 -4.49 -1.02 -11.16
CA ASN A 47 -3.73 0.11 -11.69
C ASN A 47 -3.82 1.32 -10.74
N GLY A 48 -2.92 1.33 -9.74
CA GLY A 48 -3.10 2.16 -8.55
C GLY A 48 -4.27 1.65 -7.70
N ALA A 49 -4.29 2.04 -6.43
CA ALA A 49 -5.35 1.74 -5.47
C ALA A 49 -5.01 2.36 -4.13
N TYR A 50 -6.02 2.60 -3.30
CA TYR A 50 -5.83 2.69 -1.87
C TYR A 50 -5.85 1.29 -1.26
N PHE A 51 -5.00 1.05 -0.27
CA PHE A 51 -4.97 -0.20 0.47
C PHE A 51 -4.50 0.04 1.90
N ASP A 52 -5.18 -0.53 2.88
CA ASP A 52 -4.78 -0.38 4.28
C ASP A 52 -4.15 -1.68 4.78
N TYR A 53 -2.83 -1.80 4.61
CA TYR A 53 -2.05 -2.95 5.06
C TYR A 53 -0.77 -2.47 5.72
N THR A 54 -0.35 -3.21 6.73
CA THR A 54 0.89 -2.99 7.47
C THR A 54 2.05 -3.73 6.82
N CYS A 55 3.20 -3.05 6.81
CA CYS A 55 4.50 -3.56 6.46
C CYS A 55 5.44 -3.36 7.65
N ASP A 56 6.22 -4.39 7.98
CA ASP A 56 7.27 -4.28 8.99
C ASP A 56 8.54 -3.68 8.35
N VAL A 57 8.91 -2.48 8.77
CA VAL A 57 10.10 -1.77 8.30
C VAL A 57 11.23 -1.92 9.34
N PRO A 58 12.37 -2.53 8.99
CA PRO A 58 13.50 -2.64 9.91
C PRO A 58 13.99 -1.28 10.42
N ASP A 59 14.19 -1.16 11.74
CA ASP A 59 14.64 0.09 12.38
C ASP A 59 16.18 0.28 12.39
N GLY A 60 16.92 -0.75 11.99
CA GLY A 60 18.39 -0.76 11.98
C GLY A 60 19.05 -1.19 13.30
N GLU A 61 18.29 -1.31 14.40
CA GLU A 61 18.73 -1.70 15.74
C GLU A 61 18.23 -3.10 16.15
N GLY A 62 17.67 -3.85 15.19
CA GLY A 62 17.15 -5.20 15.38
C GLY A 62 15.65 -5.26 15.71
N GLY A 63 14.95 -4.12 15.67
CA GLY A 63 13.50 -4.02 15.76
C GLY A 63 12.84 -3.73 14.41
N VAL A 64 11.53 -3.52 14.46
CA VAL A 64 10.68 -3.16 13.32
C VAL A 64 9.72 -2.04 13.68
N GLU A 65 9.51 -1.13 12.75
CA GLU A 65 8.43 -0.14 12.77
C GLU A 65 7.31 -0.63 11.86
N LYS A 66 6.08 -0.68 12.39
CA LYS A 66 4.89 -1.02 11.62
C LYS A 66 4.43 0.21 10.85
N MET A 67 4.43 0.13 9.52
CA MET A 67 4.06 1.25 8.65
C MET A 67 3.02 0.84 7.61
N GLY A 68 2.10 1.75 7.30
CA GLY A 68 1.21 1.65 6.15
C GLY A 68 1.75 2.45 4.97
N PHE A 69 1.73 1.87 3.77
CA PHE A 69 2.10 2.55 2.52
C PHE A 69 0.87 2.66 1.62
N ASN A 70 -0.17 3.30 2.12
CA ASN A 70 -1.55 3.02 1.75
C ASN A 70 -2.01 3.43 0.33
N THR A 71 -1.13 4.00 -0.48
CA THR A 71 -1.45 4.36 -1.87
C THR A 71 -0.48 3.70 -2.84
N PHE A 72 -1.01 2.86 -3.74
CA PHE A 72 -0.31 2.43 -4.95
C PHE A 72 -0.46 3.46 -6.06
N PHE A 73 0.63 3.79 -6.73
CA PHE A 73 0.61 4.72 -7.85
C PHE A 73 0.02 4.10 -9.10
N SER A 74 -0.80 4.89 -9.80
CA SER A 74 -1.39 4.47 -11.07
C SER A 74 -0.46 4.75 -12.25
N ALA A 75 -0.61 4.00 -13.33
CA ALA A 75 0.04 4.24 -14.62
C ALA A 75 -0.73 5.23 -15.50
N GLU A 76 -1.68 5.98 -14.94
CA GLU A 76 -2.30 7.09 -15.66
C GLU A 76 -1.27 8.18 -15.97
N ASP A 77 -1.61 9.01 -16.95
CA ASP A 77 -0.78 10.14 -17.31
C ASP A 77 -0.69 11.09 -16.11
N GLY A 78 0.53 11.53 -15.84
CA GLY A 78 0.80 12.45 -14.76
C GLY A 78 2.05 13.24 -15.03
N ASP A 79 2.11 14.41 -14.40
CA ASP A 79 3.16 15.37 -14.62
C ASP A 79 4.14 15.40 -13.46
N PHE A 80 3.64 15.51 -12.23
CA PHE A 80 4.47 15.67 -11.04
C PHE A 80 3.71 15.49 -9.72
N CYS A 81 4.18 14.57 -8.86
CA CYS A 81 3.67 14.39 -7.49
C CYS A 81 2.13 14.23 -7.42
N ASP A 82 1.58 13.41 -8.31
CA ASP A 82 0.15 13.21 -8.53
C ASP A 82 -0.28 11.76 -8.30
N GLU A 83 0.53 10.98 -7.58
CA GLU A 83 0.28 9.56 -7.32
C GLU A 83 0.19 8.73 -8.61
N THR A 84 0.87 9.18 -9.67
CA THR A 84 1.13 8.41 -10.88
C THR A 84 2.58 7.95 -10.93
N LEU A 85 2.84 6.79 -11.54
CA LEU A 85 4.20 6.25 -11.68
C LEU A 85 5.10 7.25 -12.43
N VAL A 86 4.60 7.87 -13.51
CA VAL A 86 5.36 8.85 -14.31
C VAL A 86 5.67 10.11 -13.49
N GLY A 87 4.65 10.68 -12.84
CA GLY A 87 4.80 11.90 -12.03
C GLY A 87 5.76 11.68 -10.85
N GLU A 88 5.68 10.53 -10.19
CA GLU A 88 6.53 10.19 -9.05
C GLU A 88 7.95 9.84 -9.46
N ILE A 89 8.17 9.18 -10.61
CA ILE A 89 9.52 8.99 -11.18
C ILE A 89 10.19 10.36 -11.42
N ARG A 90 9.46 11.31 -12.01
CA ARG A 90 9.97 12.67 -12.27
C ARG A 90 10.26 13.41 -10.97
N ALA A 91 9.36 13.33 -9.98
CA ALA A 91 9.54 13.95 -8.68
C ALA A 91 10.75 13.40 -7.92
N ALA A 92 10.89 12.07 -7.87
CA ALA A 92 12.02 11.39 -7.25
C ALA A 92 13.36 11.78 -7.88
N ARG A 93 13.42 11.91 -9.21
CA ARG A 93 14.62 12.38 -9.92
C ARG A 93 14.93 13.84 -9.60
N GLN A 94 13.92 14.71 -9.60
CA GLN A 94 14.12 16.14 -9.37
C GLN A 94 14.50 16.46 -7.92
N HIS A 95 13.88 15.81 -6.94
CA HIS A 95 14.02 16.18 -5.53
C HIS A 95 15.01 15.32 -4.74
N MET A 96 15.19 14.06 -5.15
CA MET A 96 16.03 13.11 -4.42
C MET A 96 17.25 12.66 -5.24
N ALA A 97 17.40 13.16 -6.47
CA ALA A 97 18.44 12.74 -7.42
C ALA A 97 18.45 11.21 -7.64
N MET A 98 17.26 10.59 -7.68
CA MET A 98 17.16 9.13 -7.78
C MET A 98 17.76 8.59 -9.09
N PRO A 99 18.46 7.44 -9.05
CA PRO A 99 18.92 6.75 -10.24
C PRO A 99 17.76 6.38 -11.17
N VAL A 100 18.06 6.26 -12.46
CA VAL A 100 17.07 6.04 -13.52
C VAL A 100 16.22 4.77 -13.28
N GLN A 101 16.84 3.68 -12.82
CA GLN A 101 16.22 2.37 -12.63
C GLN A 101 15.56 2.17 -11.26
N ILE A 102 15.33 3.25 -10.51
CA ILE A 102 14.57 3.20 -9.25
C ILE A 102 13.13 3.66 -9.52
N LEU A 103 12.17 2.77 -9.29
CA LEU A 103 10.75 3.01 -9.55
C LEU A 103 10.01 3.25 -8.24
N PRO A 104 9.59 4.49 -7.91
CA PRO A 104 8.62 4.73 -6.84
C PRO A 104 7.27 4.13 -7.23
N PHE A 105 6.62 3.41 -6.32
CA PHE A 105 5.32 2.76 -6.62
C PHE A 105 4.27 2.84 -5.50
N ALA A 106 4.65 3.21 -4.27
CA ALA A 106 3.70 3.43 -3.19
C ALA A 106 4.18 4.47 -2.17
N ARG A 107 3.26 5.03 -1.37
CA ARG A 107 3.54 6.04 -0.33
C ARG A 107 2.67 5.88 0.91
N ASP A 108 3.11 6.43 2.03
CA ASP A 108 2.41 6.42 3.34
C ASP A 108 1.41 7.57 3.53
N GLY A 109 1.07 8.32 2.47
CA GLY A 109 0.31 9.56 2.56
C GLY A 109 1.15 10.78 3.02
N GLY A 110 2.32 10.55 3.62
CA GLY A 110 3.35 11.54 3.93
C GLY A 110 4.46 11.57 2.87
N ASN A 111 5.71 11.69 3.32
CA ASN A 111 6.88 11.67 2.42
C ASN A 111 7.66 10.34 2.48
N SER A 112 7.12 9.29 3.10
CA SER A 112 7.74 7.96 3.02
C SER A 112 7.23 7.22 1.80
N MET A 113 8.14 6.58 1.07
CA MET A 113 7.84 5.93 -0.20
C MET A 113 8.45 4.55 -0.30
N VAL A 114 7.84 3.71 -1.13
CA VAL A 114 8.32 2.39 -1.51
C VAL A 114 8.74 2.40 -2.97
N PHE A 115 9.83 1.70 -3.25
CA PHE A 115 10.46 1.67 -4.56
C PHE A 115 10.83 0.24 -4.96
N LEU A 116 10.79 -0.02 -6.27
CA LEU A 116 11.46 -1.16 -6.89
C LEU A 116 12.85 -0.73 -7.35
N ASP A 117 13.85 -1.50 -6.93
CA ASP A 117 15.24 -1.33 -7.35
C ASP A 117 15.52 -2.25 -8.55
N LEU A 118 15.37 -1.70 -9.76
CA LEU A 118 15.54 -2.43 -11.02
C LEU A 118 16.99 -2.43 -11.52
N THR A 119 17.93 -1.90 -10.72
CA THR A 119 19.35 -1.96 -11.04
C THR A 119 19.83 -3.42 -11.09
N PRO A 120 20.91 -3.73 -11.83
CA PRO A 120 21.50 -5.06 -11.83
C PRO A 120 21.83 -5.59 -10.43
N GLU A 121 22.26 -4.71 -9.52
CA GLU A 121 22.56 -5.04 -8.13
C GLU A 121 21.29 -5.22 -7.28
N GLY A 122 20.23 -4.46 -7.57
CA GLY A 122 18.95 -4.51 -6.88
C GLY A 122 18.11 -5.73 -7.25
N GLY A 123 18.15 -6.16 -8.51
CA GLY A 123 17.49 -7.38 -8.99
C GLY A 123 15.96 -7.38 -8.83
N GLY A 124 15.32 -6.21 -8.74
CA GLY A 124 13.88 -6.08 -8.53
C GLY A 124 13.43 -6.19 -7.08
N ARG A 125 14.33 -6.03 -6.11
CA ARG A 125 13.98 -5.95 -4.69
C ARG A 125 13.11 -4.73 -4.38
N VAL A 126 12.35 -4.84 -3.30
CA VAL A 126 11.56 -3.73 -2.76
C VAL A 126 12.35 -3.05 -1.65
N VAL A 127 12.46 -1.73 -1.74
CA VAL A 127 13.09 -0.87 -0.73
C VAL A 127 12.15 0.25 -0.34
N SER A 128 12.26 0.77 0.89
CA SER A 128 11.59 2.00 1.30
C SER A 128 12.59 3.11 1.57
N PHE A 129 12.13 4.34 1.39
CA PHE A 129 12.72 5.53 1.97
C PHE A 129 11.72 6.08 2.99
N VAL A 130 12.07 5.99 4.27
CA VAL A 130 11.21 6.49 5.35
C VAL A 130 11.62 7.91 5.71
N GLN A 131 10.65 8.83 5.74
CA GLN A 131 10.95 10.21 6.10
C GLN A 131 11.47 10.29 7.53
N GLU A 132 12.57 11.01 7.69
CA GLU A 132 13.15 11.26 8.99
C GLU A 132 12.23 12.07 9.92
N LEU A 133 11.99 11.55 11.13
CA LEU A 133 11.38 12.32 12.22
C LEU A 133 12.40 13.22 12.91
N PRO A 134 12.01 14.37 13.50
CA PRO A 134 12.93 15.25 14.22
C PRO A 134 13.77 14.51 15.28
N GLY A 135 15.04 14.90 15.46
CA GLY A 135 15.99 14.15 16.30
C GLY A 135 15.64 13.95 17.78
N TRP A 136 14.62 14.63 18.32
CA TRP A 136 14.13 14.40 19.68
C TRP A 136 13.24 13.14 19.81
N THR A 137 12.80 12.55 18.70
CA THR A 137 11.95 11.34 18.71
C THR A 137 12.73 10.04 18.86
N ALA A 138 14.07 10.08 18.74
CA ALA A 138 14.99 8.94 18.80
C ALA A 138 14.69 7.79 17.81
N ARG A 139 13.84 8.00 16.79
CA ARG A 139 13.54 7.03 15.71
C ARG A 139 14.17 7.46 14.41
N ARG A 140 15.10 6.68 13.81
CA ARG A 140 15.47 6.75 12.37
C ARG A 140 16.23 5.50 11.89
N ALA A 141 16.00 5.13 10.64
CA ALA A 141 17.00 4.55 9.75
C ALA A 141 17.33 5.56 8.64
N HIS A 142 18.60 5.72 8.30
CA HIS A 142 19.03 6.54 7.17
C HIS A 142 18.99 5.74 5.86
N GLY A 143 18.48 6.36 4.80
CA GLY A 143 18.59 5.84 3.44
C GLY A 143 17.57 4.74 3.10
N PHE A 144 17.91 3.95 2.08
CA PHE A 144 17.04 2.88 1.59
C PHE A 144 17.07 1.66 2.50
N ILE A 145 15.89 1.22 2.93
CA ILE A 145 15.70 0.04 3.77
C ILE A 145 15.12 -1.06 2.89
N ALA A 146 15.80 -2.21 2.82
CA ALA A 146 15.27 -3.36 2.10
C ALA A 146 14.06 -3.94 2.83
N LEU A 147 12.93 -4.08 2.12
CA LEU A 147 11.70 -4.65 2.65
C LEU A 147 11.49 -6.10 2.20
N ALA A 148 11.78 -6.39 0.93
CA ALA A 148 11.60 -7.73 0.38
C ALA A 148 12.51 -7.99 -0.83
N PRO A 149 12.84 -9.25 -1.14
CA PRO A 149 13.68 -9.58 -2.29
C PRO A 149 12.98 -9.42 -3.65
N SER A 150 11.65 -9.26 -3.68
CA SER A 150 10.87 -9.05 -4.90
C SER A 150 9.53 -8.39 -4.59
N PHE A 151 8.87 -7.88 -5.63
CA PHE A 151 7.52 -7.32 -5.50
C PHE A 151 6.50 -8.32 -4.93
N ASP A 152 6.47 -9.55 -5.45
CA ASP A 152 5.58 -10.59 -4.94
C ASP A 152 5.85 -10.93 -3.47
N ALA A 153 7.13 -11.03 -3.08
CA ALA A 153 7.50 -11.31 -1.70
C ALA A 153 7.09 -10.16 -0.75
N TRP A 154 7.11 -8.92 -1.24
CA TRP A 154 6.61 -7.79 -0.47
C TRP A 154 5.09 -7.85 -0.31
N LEU A 155 4.33 -8.08 -1.40
CA LEU A 155 2.88 -8.26 -1.32
C LEU A 155 2.51 -9.37 -0.33
N ASP A 156 3.18 -10.52 -0.43
CA ASP A 156 2.98 -11.68 0.45
C ASP A 156 3.31 -11.40 1.94
N SER A 157 4.12 -10.37 2.21
CA SER A 157 4.47 -9.94 3.58
C SER A 157 3.48 -8.97 4.20
N LEU A 158 2.64 -8.30 3.38
CA LEU A 158 1.66 -7.32 3.86
C LEU A 158 0.55 -8.01 4.67
N TYR A 159 0.19 -7.41 5.79
CA TYR A 159 -0.83 -7.94 6.70
C TYR A 159 -1.74 -6.85 7.25
N ILE A 160 -2.94 -7.22 7.70
CA ILE A 160 -3.82 -6.32 8.44
C ILE A 160 -3.42 -6.35 9.92
N ASP A 161 -3.03 -5.20 10.47
CA ASP A 161 -2.73 -5.10 11.90
C ASP A 161 -4.01 -5.07 12.73
N ARG A 162 -4.04 -5.89 13.78
CA ARG A 162 -5.20 -6.05 14.64
C ARG A 162 -5.62 -4.75 15.31
N ASP A 163 -4.66 -3.96 15.77
CA ASP A 163 -4.97 -2.75 16.54
C ASP A 163 -5.52 -1.66 15.60
N THR A 164 -5.06 -1.61 14.34
CA THR A 164 -5.68 -0.80 13.28
C THR A 164 -7.15 -1.18 13.07
N VAL A 165 -7.48 -2.48 12.99
CA VAL A 165 -8.88 -2.92 12.82
C VAL A 165 -9.77 -2.43 13.95
N LEU A 166 -9.28 -2.51 15.19
CA LEU A 166 -10.03 -2.07 16.36
C LEU A 166 -10.25 -0.56 16.36
N ASP A 167 -9.22 0.22 16.00
CA ASP A 167 -9.30 1.67 15.91
C ASP A 167 -10.30 2.11 14.81
N GLU A 168 -10.21 1.50 13.62
CA GLU A 168 -11.12 1.77 12.51
C GLU A 168 -12.57 1.41 12.85
N LEU A 169 -12.78 0.28 13.53
CA LEU A 169 -14.10 -0.10 14.05
C LEU A 169 -14.62 0.92 15.04
N GLU A 170 -13.79 1.49 15.90
CA GLU A 170 -14.22 2.45 16.92
C GLU A 170 -14.58 3.81 16.31
N HIS A 171 -13.74 4.30 15.38
CA HIS A 171 -13.72 5.70 14.97
C HIS A 171 -14.27 5.96 13.55
N SER A 172 -14.12 5.03 12.62
CA SER A 172 -14.38 5.28 11.18
C SER A 172 -15.69 4.65 10.68
N VAL A 173 -16.12 3.55 11.30
CA VAL A 173 -17.36 2.86 10.93
C VAL A 173 -18.58 3.61 11.45
N SER A 174 -19.28 4.29 10.54
CA SER A 174 -20.40 5.20 10.84
C SER A 174 -21.67 4.95 10.04
N GLN A 175 -21.62 4.06 9.04
CA GLN A 175 -22.78 3.64 8.23
C GLN A 175 -22.75 2.13 8.01
N PRO A 176 -23.89 1.47 7.78
CA PRO A 176 -23.95 0.03 7.46
C PRO A 176 -23.03 -0.40 6.32
N SER A 177 -22.94 0.40 5.25
CA SER A 177 -22.04 0.16 4.13
C SER A 177 -20.56 0.12 4.54
N HIS A 178 -20.14 0.93 5.53
CA HIS A 178 -18.76 0.90 6.04
C HIS A 178 -18.48 -0.43 6.76
N LEU A 179 -19.44 -0.93 7.53
CA LEU A 179 -19.32 -2.19 8.24
C LEU A 179 -19.30 -3.40 7.28
N GLU A 180 -20.10 -3.35 6.22
CA GLU A 180 -20.09 -4.34 5.15
C GLU A 180 -18.75 -4.34 4.38
N ALA A 181 -18.24 -3.16 4.02
CA ALA A 181 -16.93 -3.03 3.39
C ALA A 181 -15.83 -3.58 4.31
N MET A 182 -15.82 -3.22 5.59
CA MET A 182 -14.85 -3.75 6.53
C MET A 182 -14.91 -5.29 6.65
N ALA A 183 -16.10 -5.89 6.66
CA ALA A 183 -16.21 -7.35 6.65
C ALA A 183 -15.58 -7.98 5.41
N GLU A 184 -15.81 -7.38 4.23
CA GLU A 184 -15.21 -7.85 2.97
C GLU A 184 -13.68 -7.72 2.99
N TRP A 185 -13.14 -6.59 3.44
CA TRP A 185 -11.70 -6.37 3.59
C TRP A 185 -11.05 -7.38 4.54
N LEU A 186 -11.66 -7.63 5.70
CA LEU A 186 -11.18 -8.63 6.67
C LEU A 186 -11.30 -10.07 6.14
N ASP A 187 -12.35 -10.39 5.37
CA ASP A 187 -12.51 -11.71 4.76
C ASP A 187 -11.41 -12.00 3.72
N ILE A 188 -10.94 -10.97 3.04
CA ILE A 188 -9.84 -11.06 2.05
C ILE A 188 -8.48 -11.10 2.75
N GLY A 189 -8.17 -10.10 3.60
CA GLY A 189 -6.83 -9.87 4.14
C GLY A 189 -6.54 -10.46 5.51
N MET A 190 -7.58 -10.82 6.28
CA MET A 190 -7.45 -11.44 7.61
C MET A 190 -8.46 -12.58 7.79
N PRO A 191 -8.43 -13.67 7.00
CA PRO A 191 -9.53 -14.66 6.94
C PRO A 191 -9.91 -15.32 8.27
N ALA A 192 -9.05 -15.26 9.29
CA ALA A 192 -9.29 -15.77 10.63
C ALA A 192 -9.86 -14.73 11.63
N TRP A 193 -10.19 -13.51 11.19
CA TRP A 193 -10.61 -12.41 12.07
C TRP A 193 -11.82 -12.73 12.96
N ARG A 194 -12.74 -13.59 12.49
CA ARG A 194 -13.90 -14.06 13.29
C ARG A 194 -13.53 -14.92 14.50
N ARG A 195 -12.27 -15.30 14.64
CA ARG A 195 -11.73 -15.99 15.82
C ARG A 195 -11.13 -15.01 16.82
N ASP A 196 -10.89 -13.75 16.43
CA ASP A 196 -10.47 -12.71 17.35
C ASP A 196 -11.68 -12.20 18.14
N ALA A 197 -11.65 -12.43 19.45
CA ALA A 197 -12.75 -12.06 20.34
C ALA A 197 -12.96 -10.54 20.41
N GLY A 198 -11.89 -9.74 20.28
CA GLY A 198 -11.96 -8.28 20.32
C GLY A 198 -12.63 -7.73 19.06
N ILE A 199 -12.13 -8.12 17.88
CA ILE A 199 -12.71 -7.69 16.61
C ILE A 199 -14.17 -8.13 16.52
N THR A 200 -14.46 -9.39 16.83
CA THR A 200 -15.83 -9.94 16.73
C THR A 200 -16.81 -9.22 17.67
N ALA A 201 -16.39 -8.91 18.90
CA ALA A 201 -17.25 -8.21 19.86
C ALA A 201 -17.56 -6.77 19.41
N LEU A 202 -16.55 -6.03 18.96
CA LEU A 202 -16.73 -4.64 18.53
C LEU A 202 -17.49 -4.54 17.20
N PHE A 203 -17.24 -5.47 16.28
CA PHE A 203 -18.00 -5.59 15.03
C PHE A 203 -19.49 -5.83 15.31
N ALA A 204 -19.82 -6.76 16.20
CA ALA A 204 -21.21 -7.04 16.58
C ALA A 204 -21.89 -5.85 17.26
N LEU A 205 -21.15 -5.10 18.08
CA LEU A 205 -21.64 -3.85 18.68
C LEU A 205 -22.01 -2.83 17.61
N LYS A 206 -21.10 -2.55 16.66
CA LYS A 206 -21.36 -1.62 15.55
C LYS A 206 -22.54 -2.06 14.69
N GLN A 207 -22.69 -3.37 14.47
CA GLN A 207 -23.85 -3.90 13.75
C GLN A 207 -25.17 -3.56 14.46
N VAL A 208 -25.24 -3.70 15.78
CA VAL A 208 -26.46 -3.32 16.52
C VAL A 208 -26.69 -1.81 16.47
N GLU A 209 -25.65 -1.01 16.69
CA GLU A 209 -25.75 0.46 16.72
C GLU A 209 -26.23 1.03 15.38
N LEU A 210 -25.66 0.57 14.26
CA LEU A 210 -25.95 1.15 12.94
C LEU A 210 -27.31 0.73 12.39
N TYR A 211 -27.69 -0.55 12.53
CA TYR A 211 -28.94 -1.06 11.96
C TYR A 211 -30.17 -0.81 12.84
N ALA A 212 -29.99 -0.49 14.13
CA ALA A 212 -31.09 0.01 14.96
C ALA A 212 -31.52 1.43 14.55
N ASN A 213 -30.56 2.26 14.10
CA ASN A 213 -30.81 3.66 13.72
C ASN A 213 -31.39 3.82 12.30
N GLU A 214 -31.39 2.78 11.46
CA GLU A 214 -32.06 2.82 10.14
C GLU A 214 -33.57 2.55 10.22
N GLN A 215 -34.09 2.13 11.38
CA GLN A 215 -35.49 1.75 11.57
C GLN A 215 -36.37 2.88 12.14
N ASP A 216 -35.78 4.04 12.43
CA ASP A 216 -36.44 5.29 12.86
C ASP A 216 -36.49 6.33 11.72
#